data_AF-A0A6A5A931-F1
#
_entry.id   AF-A0A6A5A931-F1
#
_cell.length_a   1.000
_cell.length_b   1.000
_cell.length_c   1.000
_cell.angle_alpha   90.00
_cell.angle_beta   90.00
_cell.angle_gamma   90.00
#
_symmetry.space_group_name_H-M   'P 1'
#
loop_
_entity.id
_entity.type
_entity.pdbx_description
1 polymer ?
#
loop_
_entity_poly.entity_id
_entity_poly.type
_entity_poly.pdbx_seq_one_letter_code
_entity_poly.pdbx_strand_id
1 'polypeptide(L)'
;KARTTHWWCRHRYAELSRFMLRLVYSRKDNSATLQWIKESHRQLGLCTDCMQGYQDALTLLAEELKEELGVDGTKKAFQILVDFDMMRFKKIWSRGAVEKSMNARESKDQVTMALYELFSSPRMLRDNRFLKPLQKWISDVPTEVQEYCDFAALCSLPGLFVLSICPDSTLRSWSAQKAPKQTAKLNSSLITFMDELMYVLENDAFDKPWTEMDVPSTAHFDLFVTPGQCTKSPTPQVLWAGLDTLFQVRYAVHYTRCIWQ
;
A
#
# COMPACT_ATOMS: atom_id res chain seq x y z
N LYS A 1 31.79 9.66 -0.56
CA LYS A 1 30.61 9.70 0.33
C LYS A 1 30.21 8.25 0.64
N ALA A 2 30.17 7.87 1.90
CA ALA A 2 30.07 6.46 2.32
C ALA A 2 28.84 5.78 1.71
N ARG A 3 29.04 4.59 1.10
CA ARG A 3 27.99 3.78 0.46
C ARG A 3 26.92 3.27 1.46
N THR A 4 26.98 3.59 2.75
CA THR A 4 26.23 2.98 3.87
C THR A 4 24.80 3.49 4.12
N THR A 5 24.15 4.19 3.19
CA THR A 5 22.92 4.97 3.49
C THR A 5 21.57 4.31 3.16
N HIS A 6 21.54 3.05 2.71
CA HIS A 6 20.33 2.34 2.28
C HIS A 6 20.31 0.92 2.85
N TRP A 7 19.75 0.73 4.05
CA TRP A 7 19.80 -0.53 4.83
C TRP A 7 19.00 -1.68 4.24
N TRP A 8 18.03 -1.37 3.37
CA TRP A 8 17.07 -2.32 2.84
C TRP A 8 17.33 -2.72 1.39
N CYS A 9 18.25 -2.05 0.68
CA CYS A 9 18.57 -2.41 -0.71
C CYS A 9 19.24 -3.80 -0.79
N ARG A 10 18.93 -4.54 -1.87
CA ARG A 10 19.35 -5.93 -2.16
C ARG A 10 20.84 -6.25 -2.00
N HIS A 11 21.71 -5.24 -2.01
CA HIS A 11 23.17 -5.39 -1.85
C HIS A 11 23.65 -5.24 -0.39
N ARG A 12 22.76 -5.42 0.59
CA ARG A 12 23.03 -5.26 2.02
C ARG A 12 22.66 -6.50 2.82
N TYR A 13 23.10 -6.53 4.08
CA TYR A 13 22.85 -7.61 5.03
C TYR A 13 21.37 -7.64 5.44
N ALA A 14 20.55 -8.40 4.70
CA ALA A 14 19.12 -8.53 4.94
C ALA A 14 18.82 -9.10 6.35
N GLU A 15 19.68 -10.01 6.82
CA GLU A 15 19.61 -10.64 8.13
C GLU A 15 19.73 -9.62 9.26
N LEU A 16 20.61 -8.62 9.10
CA LEU A 16 20.78 -7.56 10.09
C LEU A 16 19.53 -6.69 10.17
N SER A 17 18.95 -6.33 9.03
CA SER A 17 17.73 -5.52 8.99
C SER A 17 16.52 -6.27 9.57
N ARG A 18 16.39 -7.58 9.32
CA ARG A 18 15.37 -8.43 9.98
C ARG A 18 15.61 -8.56 11.48
N PHE A 19 16.84 -8.75 11.91
CA PHE A 19 17.19 -8.75 13.33
C PHE A 19 16.80 -7.44 14.02
N MET A 20 17.01 -6.30 13.37
CA MET A 20 16.57 -5.01 13.91
C MET A 20 15.04 -4.92 14.03
N LEU A 21 14.27 -5.46 13.07
CA LEU A 21 12.81 -5.56 13.22
C LEU A 21 12.40 -6.42 14.43
N ARG A 22 13.16 -7.48 14.73
CA ARG A 22 12.95 -8.27 15.95
C ARG A 22 13.14 -7.44 17.21
N LEU A 23 14.19 -6.63 17.25
CA LEU A 23 14.43 -5.72 18.37
C LEU A 23 13.34 -4.66 18.50
N VAL A 24 12.72 -4.23 17.40
CA VAL A 24 11.61 -3.26 17.45
C VAL A 24 10.44 -3.78 18.27
N TYR A 25 9.91 -4.97 17.96
CA TYR A 25 8.79 -5.47 18.75
C TYR A 25 9.21 -5.94 20.15
N SER A 26 10.46 -6.38 20.33
CA SER A 26 10.98 -6.86 21.63
C SER A 26 11.35 -5.74 22.60
N ARG A 27 11.75 -4.56 22.09
CA ARG A 27 12.29 -3.43 22.87
C ARG A 27 11.79 -2.09 22.32
N LYS A 28 10.48 -1.99 22.08
CA LYS A 28 9.83 -0.86 21.40
C LYS A 28 10.09 0.52 22.04
N ASP A 29 10.30 0.56 23.36
CA ASP A 29 10.47 1.81 24.12
C ASP A 29 11.95 2.18 24.33
N ASN A 30 12.88 1.47 23.68
CA ASN A 30 14.32 1.76 23.78
C ASN A 30 14.75 2.88 22.81
N SER A 31 15.57 3.81 23.27
CA SER A 31 16.03 4.97 22.48
C SER A 31 16.78 4.58 21.20
N ALA A 32 17.59 3.51 21.23
CA ALA A 32 18.30 3.03 20.04
C ALA A 32 17.34 2.43 19.02
N THR A 33 16.35 1.66 19.49
CA THR A 33 15.27 1.13 18.65
C THR A 33 14.49 2.25 17.98
N LEU A 34 14.09 3.29 18.73
CA LEU A 34 13.34 4.43 18.19
C LEU A 34 14.17 5.24 17.17
N GLN A 35 15.46 5.42 17.42
CA GLN A 35 16.37 6.05 16.45
C GLN A 35 16.50 5.23 15.17
N TRP A 36 16.63 3.90 15.29
CA TRP A 36 16.69 3.01 14.15
C TRP A 36 15.39 3.04 13.34
N ILE A 37 14.22 3.02 13.99
CA ILE A 37 12.92 3.13 13.31
C ILE A 37 12.84 4.45 12.53
N LYS A 38 13.22 5.56 13.16
CA LYS A 38 13.20 6.89 12.52
C LYS A 38 14.07 6.92 11.26
N GLU A 39 15.26 6.34 11.32
CA GLU A 39 16.18 6.30 10.18
C GLU A 39 15.74 5.30 9.10
N SER A 40 15.22 4.15 9.50
CA SER A 40 14.59 3.18 8.59
C SER A 40 13.47 3.84 7.80
N HIS A 41 12.51 4.46 8.49
CA HIS A 41 11.40 5.20 7.88
C HIS A 41 11.85 6.31 6.93
N ARG A 42 12.93 7.02 7.26
CA ARG A 42 13.51 8.03 6.38
C ARG A 42 13.98 7.40 5.06
N GLN A 43 14.62 6.23 5.10
CA GLN A 43 15.13 5.55 3.91
C GLN A 43 14.03 4.98 3.02
N LEU A 44 12.92 4.50 3.60
CA LEU A 44 11.75 4.05 2.82
C LEU A 44 11.17 5.17 1.96
N GLY A 45 11.22 6.42 2.43
CA GLY A 45 10.80 7.60 1.69
C GLY A 45 11.80 8.11 0.64
N LEU A 46 12.91 7.40 0.39
CA LEU A 46 13.98 7.86 -0.51
C LEU A 46 14.32 6.88 -1.64
N CYS A 47 13.91 5.61 -1.53
CA CYS A 47 14.37 4.56 -2.43
C CYS A 47 13.35 3.43 -2.54
N THR A 48 12.91 3.13 -3.77
CA THR A 48 12.00 2.03 -4.08
C THR A 48 12.59 0.67 -3.71
N ASP A 49 13.90 0.47 -3.91
CA ASP A 49 14.57 -0.78 -3.51
C ASP A 49 14.60 -0.95 -1.99
N CYS A 50 14.69 0.15 -1.23
CA CYS A 50 14.60 0.07 0.22
C CYS A 50 13.19 -0.30 0.67
N MET A 51 12.18 0.29 0.04
CA MET A 51 10.79 -0.03 0.31
C MET A 51 10.49 -1.50 -0.01
N GLN A 52 10.90 -2.00 -1.17
CA GLN A 52 10.71 -3.39 -1.55
C GLN A 52 11.43 -4.34 -0.57
N GLY A 53 12.71 -4.09 -0.28
CA GLY A 53 13.48 -4.92 0.65
C GLY A 53 12.93 -4.92 2.08
N TYR A 54 12.29 -3.83 2.51
CA TYR A 54 11.56 -3.78 3.78
C TYR A 54 10.30 -4.66 3.76
N GLN A 55 9.49 -4.61 2.69
CA GLN A 55 8.31 -5.47 2.57
C GLN A 55 8.70 -6.95 2.49
N ASP A 56 9.75 -7.28 1.72
CA ASP A 56 10.28 -8.66 1.64
C ASP A 56 10.76 -9.15 3.01
N ALA A 57 11.45 -8.29 3.76
CA ALA A 57 11.91 -8.58 5.11
C ALA A 57 10.77 -8.82 6.10
N LEU A 58 9.65 -8.08 5.98
CA LEU A 58 8.45 -8.32 6.78
C LEU A 58 7.83 -9.68 6.46
N THR A 59 7.74 -10.07 5.18
CA THR A 59 7.19 -11.37 4.79
C THR A 59 8.02 -12.52 5.36
N LEU A 60 9.34 -12.48 5.18
CA LEU A 60 10.24 -13.51 5.73
C LEU A 60 10.19 -13.55 7.26
N LEU A 61 10.15 -12.39 7.92
CA LEU A 61 10.02 -12.33 9.38
C LEU A 61 8.69 -12.95 9.85
N ALA A 62 7.60 -12.80 9.09
CA ALA A 62 6.32 -13.40 9.45
C ALA A 62 6.38 -14.93 9.48
N GLU A 63 7.10 -15.54 8.53
CA GLU A 63 7.34 -16.99 8.49
C GLU A 63 8.20 -17.43 9.67
N GLU A 64 9.35 -16.77 9.89
CA GLU A 64 10.27 -17.08 11.00
C GLU A 64 9.57 -16.99 12.37
N LEU A 65 8.79 -15.92 12.62
CA LEU A 65 8.11 -15.73 13.90
C LEU A 65 6.94 -16.69 14.10
N LYS A 66 6.29 -17.14 13.02
CA LYS A 66 5.22 -18.16 13.13
C LYS A 66 5.78 -19.47 13.68
N GLU A 67 6.97 -19.86 13.25
CA GLU A 67 7.67 -21.05 13.75
C GLU A 67 8.11 -20.87 15.22
N GLU A 68 8.61 -19.69 15.58
CA GLU A 68 9.16 -19.45 16.92
C GLU A 68 8.12 -19.14 18.00
N LEU A 69 7.10 -18.33 17.68
CA LEU A 69 6.17 -17.73 18.63
C LEU A 69 4.72 -18.20 18.45
N GLY A 70 4.44 -18.96 17.38
CA GLY A 70 3.09 -19.29 16.95
C GLY A 70 2.35 -18.10 16.33
N VAL A 71 1.12 -18.36 15.86
CA VAL A 71 0.30 -17.40 15.12
C VAL A 71 -0.04 -16.17 15.97
N ASP A 72 -0.51 -16.37 17.21
CA ASP A 72 -0.91 -15.27 18.09
C ASP A 72 0.26 -14.40 18.53
N GLY A 73 1.43 -15.01 18.79
CA GLY A 73 2.65 -14.28 19.12
C GLY A 73 3.13 -13.41 17.95
N THR A 74 3.13 -13.99 16.75
CA THR A 74 3.46 -13.28 15.51
C THR A 74 2.53 -12.11 15.27
N LYS A 75 1.22 -12.31 15.40
CA LYS A 75 0.21 -11.26 15.23
C LYS A 75 0.44 -10.07 16.16
N LYS A 76 0.76 -10.32 17.43
CA LYS A 76 1.09 -9.25 18.40
C LYS A 76 2.35 -8.48 17.99
N ALA A 77 3.39 -9.18 17.52
CA ALA A 77 4.62 -8.55 17.06
C ALA A 77 4.38 -7.67 15.82
N PHE A 78 3.62 -8.17 14.84
CA PHE A 78 3.30 -7.44 13.63
C PHE A 78 2.39 -6.24 13.87
N GLN A 79 1.48 -6.32 14.83
CA GLN A 79 0.66 -5.17 15.20
C GLN A 79 1.52 -3.98 15.65
N ILE A 80 2.62 -4.21 16.38
CA ILE A 80 3.58 -3.16 16.76
C ILE A 80 4.27 -2.56 15.54
N LEU A 81 4.73 -3.40 14.60
CA LEU A 81 5.39 -2.93 13.38
C LEU A 81 4.43 -2.11 12.50
N VAL A 82 3.19 -2.57 12.36
CA VAL A 82 2.14 -1.85 11.63
C VAL A 82 1.80 -0.51 12.28
N ASP A 83 1.77 -0.42 13.61
CA ASP A 83 1.55 0.85 14.30
C ASP A 83 2.64 1.88 13.95
N PHE A 84 3.91 1.46 13.85
CA PHE A 84 4.99 2.33 13.40
C PHE A 84 4.82 2.79 11.95
N ASP A 85 4.45 1.90 11.04
CA ASP A 85 4.15 2.24 9.65
C ASP A 85 2.98 3.25 9.58
N MET A 86 1.88 2.97 10.29
CA MET A 86 0.72 3.86 10.33
C MET A 86 1.07 5.26 10.85
N MET A 87 1.87 5.35 11.91
CA MET A 87 2.34 6.64 12.44
C MET A 87 3.18 7.39 11.42
N ARG A 88 4.03 6.69 10.65
CA ARG A 88 4.80 7.28 9.54
C ARG A 88 3.87 7.88 8.50
N PHE A 89 2.94 7.09 7.99
CA PHE A 89 1.99 7.52 6.96
C PHE A 89 1.14 8.71 7.43
N LYS A 90 0.56 8.64 8.63
CA LYS A 90 -0.22 9.74 9.21
C LYS A 90 0.58 11.05 9.28
N LYS A 91 1.87 10.96 9.63
CA LYS A 91 2.77 12.12 9.69
C LYS A 91 3.08 12.70 8.31
N ILE A 92 3.30 11.86 7.30
CA ILE A 92 3.54 12.29 5.91
C ILE A 92 2.31 13.05 5.40
N TRP A 93 1.12 12.47 5.55
CA TRP A 93 -0.14 13.09 5.13
C TRP A 93 -0.44 14.39 5.86
N SER A 94 -0.19 14.45 7.17
CA SER A 94 -0.39 15.68 7.96
C SER A 94 0.56 16.80 7.54
N ARG A 95 1.81 16.48 7.18
CA ARG A 95 2.81 17.47 6.72
C ARG A 95 2.49 17.99 5.32
N GLY A 96 2.11 17.09 4.41
CA GLY A 96 1.70 17.45 3.06
C GLY A 96 0.50 18.39 3.02
N ALA A 97 -0.32 18.43 4.08
CA ALA A 97 -1.44 19.38 4.20
C ALA A 97 -1.04 20.78 4.70
N VAL A 98 0.18 20.95 5.25
CA VAL A 98 0.55 22.14 6.03
C VAL A 98 1.63 23.01 5.36
N GLU A 99 2.45 22.47 4.45
CA GLU A 99 3.61 23.20 3.94
C GLU A 99 3.27 24.18 2.79
N LYS A 100 3.21 25.48 3.12
CA LYS A 100 3.13 26.61 2.18
C LYS A 100 4.47 27.18 1.68
N SER A 101 5.65 26.73 2.12
CA SER A 101 6.93 27.21 1.54
C SER A 101 8.22 26.46 1.94
N MET A 102 9.23 26.62 1.08
CA MET A 102 10.68 26.33 1.13
C MET A 102 11.20 24.92 0.83
N ASN A 103 10.58 23.82 1.29
CA ASN A 103 11.02 22.45 0.92
C ASN A 103 9.93 21.62 0.20
N ALA A 104 9.09 22.29 -0.60
CA ALA A 104 7.98 21.67 -1.33
C ALA A 104 8.40 20.44 -2.16
N ARG A 105 9.62 20.44 -2.70
CA ARG A 105 10.17 19.31 -3.48
C ARG A 105 10.44 18.07 -2.62
N GLU A 106 11.08 18.23 -1.47
CA GLU A 106 11.35 17.09 -0.57
C GLU A 106 10.05 16.53 0.02
N SER A 107 9.09 17.41 0.33
CA SER A 107 7.74 17.04 0.78
C SER A 107 6.99 16.25 -0.31
N LYS A 108 7.03 16.74 -1.56
CA LYS A 108 6.48 16.06 -2.74
C LYS A 108 7.08 14.67 -2.94
N ASP A 109 8.41 14.55 -2.89
CA ASP A 109 9.10 13.28 -3.12
C ASP A 109 8.72 12.27 -2.01
N GLN A 110 8.60 12.72 -0.76
CA GLN A 110 8.10 11.88 0.35
C GLN A 110 6.65 11.44 0.17
N VAL A 111 5.75 12.34 -0.24
CA VAL A 111 4.34 12.00 -0.53
C VAL A 111 4.25 11.03 -1.70
N THR A 112 5.01 11.27 -2.77
CA THR A 112 5.08 10.39 -3.94
C THR A 112 5.58 8.99 -3.55
N MET A 113 6.65 8.90 -2.76
CA MET A 113 7.18 7.62 -2.28
C MET A 113 6.21 6.90 -1.33
N ALA A 114 5.48 7.63 -0.49
CA ALA A 114 4.45 7.04 0.36
C ALA A 114 3.26 6.52 -0.45
N LEU A 115 2.82 7.25 -1.49
CA LEU A 115 1.81 6.77 -2.43
C LEU A 115 2.31 5.54 -3.20
N TYR A 116 3.57 5.54 -3.62
CA TYR A 116 4.19 4.40 -4.30
C TYR A 116 4.18 3.17 -3.40
N GLU A 117 4.61 3.29 -2.14
CA GLU A 117 4.58 2.20 -1.17
C GLU A 117 3.16 1.69 -0.93
N LEU A 118 2.21 2.59 -0.70
CA LEU A 118 0.80 2.23 -0.48
C LEU A 118 0.24 1.50 -1.70
N PHE A 119 0.47 2.00 -2.91
CA PHE A 119 -0.06 1.40 -4.14
C PHE A 119 0.63 0.10 -4.54
N SER A 120 1.81 -0.17 -3.99
CA SER A 120 2.54 -1.43 -4.17
C SER A 120 2.15 -2.49 -3.14
N SER A 121 1.41 -2.12 -2.08
CA SER A 121 1.14 -2.98 -0.93
C SER A 121 -0.34 -3.33 -0.81
N PRO A 122 -0.74 -4.57 -1.14
CA PRO A 122 -2.13 -5.00 -0.98
C PRO A 122 -2.64 -4.84 0.45
N ARG A 123 -1.78 -5.10 1.47
CA ARG A 123 -2.12 -4.91 2.89
C ARG A 123 -2.52 -3.48 3.24
N MET A 124 -1.79 -2.48 2.75
CA MET A 124 -2.08 -1.09 3.06
C MET A 124 -3.33 -0.62 2.31
N LEU A 125 -3.56 -1.12 1.10
CA LEU A 125 -4.73 -0.80 0.27
C LEU A 125 -6.06 -1.32 0.82
N ARG A 126 -6.02 -2.18 1.82
CA ARG A 126 -7.21 -2.80 2.43
C ARG A 126 -7.30 -2.56 3.93
N ASP A 127 -6.50 -1.65 4.45
CA ASP A 127 -6.47 -1.28 5.85
C ASP A 127 -6.87 0.18 6.03
N ASN A 128 -8.01 0.39 6.68
CA ASN A 128 -8.59 1.71 6.93
C ASN A 128 -7.66 2.63 7.71
N ARG A 129 -6.67 2.08 8.44
CA ARG A 129 -5.68 2.86 9.17
C ARG A 129 -4.72 3.61 8.25
N PHE A 130 -4.51 3.13 7.03
CA PHE A 130 -3.74 3.81 5.98
C PHE A 130 -4.64 4.63 5.05
N LEU A 131 -5.82 4.08 4.72
CA LEU A 131 -6.75 4.71 3.78
C LEU A 131 -7.46 5.94 4.34
N LYS A 132 -7.93 5.93 5.60
CA LYS A 132 -8.63 7.09 6.18
C LYS A 132 -7.74 8.34 6.25
N PRO A 133 -6.46 8.25 6.67
CA PRO A 133 -5.55 9.39 6.57
C PRO A 133 -5.33 9.89 5.14
N LEU A 134 -5.26 8.99 4.16
CA LEU A 134 -5.14 9.37 2.74
C LEU A 134 -6.41 10.07 2.24
N GLN A 135 -7.59 9.55 2.57
CA GLN A 135 -8.89 10.16 2.25
C GLN A 135 -8.98 11.58 2.80
N LYS A 136 -8.56 11.77 4.05
CA LYS A 136 -8.50 13.09 4.68
C LYS A 136 -7.53 14.01 3.93
N TRP A 137 -6.33 13.54 3.59
CA TRP A 137 -5.36 14.32 2.83
C TRP A 137 -5.90 14.74 1.46
N ILE A 138 -6.54 13.83 0.72
CA ILE A 138 -7.18 14.14 -0.57
C ILE A 138 -8.25 15.23 -0.43
N SER A 139 -9.00 15.21 0.68
CA SER A 139 -10.08 16.18 0.93
C SER A 139 -9.53 17.54 1.37
N ASP A 140 -8.49 17.54 2.20
CA ASP A 140 -7.96 18.75 2.84
C ASP A 140 -6.95 19.49 1.93
N VAL A 141 -6.28 18.80 0.99
CA VAL A 141 -5.20 19.36 0.17
C VAL A 141 -5.69 19.76 -1.22
N PRO A 142 -5.43 20.99 -1.70
CA PRO A 142 -5.83 21.44 -3.04
C PRO A 142 -5.29 20.55 -4.17
N THR A 143 -6.08 20.34 -5.22
CA THR A 143 -5.76 19.47 -6.36
C THR A 143 -4.43 19.85 -7.02
N GLU A 144 -4.13 21.15 -7.12
CA GLU A 144 -2.89 21.67 -7.73
C GLU A 144 -1.65 21.21 -6.96
N VAL A 145 -1.76 21.08 -5.64
CA VAL A 145 -0.68 20.58 -4.78
C VAL A 145 -0.52 19.08 -4.95
N GLN A 146 -1.62 18.35 -5.12
CA GLN A 146 -1.60 16.92 -5.38
C GLN A 146 -0.95 16.62 -6.75
N GLU A 147 -1.18 17.44 -7.76
CA GLU A 147 -0.60 17.31 -9.11
C GLU A 147 0.94 17.42 -9.14
N TYR A 148 1.54 17.91 -8.05
CA TYR A 148 2.99 17.83 -7.93
C TYR A 148 3.48 16.40 -7.76
N CYS A 149 2.70 15.42 -7.31
CA CYS A 149 3.15 14.03 -7.22
C CYS A 149 3.53 13.45 -8.59
N ASP A 150 4.52 12.56 -8.63
CA ASP A 150 4.90 11.87 -9.88
C ASP A 150 3.89 10.75 -10.22
N PHE A 151 2.76 11.15 -10.80
CA PHE A 151 1.75 10.19 -11.22
C PHE A 151 2.22 9.30 -12.37
N ALA A 152 3.21 9.70 -13.17
CA ALA A 152 3.71 8.81 -14.23
C ALA A 152 4.30 7.51 -13.64
N ALA A 153 5.03 7.62 -12.52
CA ALA A 153 5.50 6.47 -11.77
C ALA A 153 4.34 5.68 -11.10
N LEU A 154 3.40 6.40 -10.46
CA LEU A 154 2.32 5.79 -9.68
C LEU A 154 1.27 5.05 -10.54
N CYS A 155 1.01 5.52 -11.76
CA CYS A 155 0.02 4.93 -12.65
C CYS A 155 0.40 3.54 -13.17
N SER A 156 1.67 3.15 -13.00
CA SER A 156 2.12 1.78 -13.30
C SER A 156 1.78 0.78 -12.19
N LEU A 157 1.34 1.26 -11.01
CA LEU A 157 1.09 0.43 -9.84
C LEU A 157 -0.37 -0.02 -9.78
N PRO A 158 -0.63 -1.27 -9.34
CA PRO A 158 -1.98 -1.83 -9.24
C PRO A 158 -2.85 -1.05 -8.25
N GLY A 159 -2.26 -0.48 -7.19
CA GLY A 159 -3.02 0.16 -6.12
C GLY A 159 -3.84 1.36 -6.53
N LEU A 160 -3.40 2.12 -7.53
CA LEU A 160 -4.22 3.22 -8.06
C LEU A 160 -5.53 2.70 -8.65
N PHE A 161 -5.49 1.56 -9.33
CA PHE A 161 -6.67 0.89 -9.86
C PHE A 161 -7.49 0.20 -8.77
N VAL A 162 -6.84 -0.40 -7.76
CA VAL A 162 -7.52 -0.99 -6.60
C VAL A 162 -8.39 0.04 -5.89
N LEU A 163 -7.91 1.29 -5.77
CA LEU A 163 -8.69 2.36 -5.16
C LEU A 163 -9.96 2.72 -5.95
N SER A 164 -10.02 2.45 -7.26
CA SER A 164 -11.21 2.76 -8.09
C SER A 164 -12.44 1.93 -7.71
N ILE A 165 -12.26 0.84 -6.98
CA ILE A 165 -13.35 0.00 -6.43
C ILE A 165 -13.43 0.07 -4.90
N CYS A 166 -12.70 0.99 -4.26
CA CYS A 166 -12.74 1.15 -2.82
C CYS A 166 -14.17 1.48 -2.35
N PRO A 167 -14.68 0.96 -1.22
CA PRO A 167 -15.98 1.39 -0.70
C PRO A 167 -16.07 2.90 -0.45
N ASP A 168 -14.95 3.55 -0.15
CA ASP A 168 -14.87 5.00 0.06
C ASP A 168 -14.98 5.79 -1.26
N SER A 169 -16.03 6.60 -1.40
CA SER A 169 -16.30 7.38 -2.61
C SER A 169 -15.23 8.43 -2.92
N THR A 170 -14.60 9.01 -1.90
CA THR A 170 -13.54 10.02 -2.11
C THR A 170 -12.34 9.36 -2.75
N LEU A 171 -11.91 8.22 -2.21
CA LEU A 171 -10.79 7.46 -2.76
C LEU A 171 -11.05 6.98 -4.19
N ARG A 172 -12.26 6.47 -4.47
CA ARG A 172 -12.63 6.06 -5.83
C ARG A 172 -12.62 7.20 -6.82
N SER A 173 -13.29 8.31 -6.50
CA SER A 173 -13.40 9.44 -7.41
C SER A 173 -12.03 10.06 -7.66
N TRP A 174 -11.20 10.15 -6.63
CA TRP A 174 -9.84 10.64 -6.76
C TRP A 174 -8.98 9.72 -7.62
N SER A 175 -8.99 8.42 -7.37
CA SER A 175 -8.18 7.48 -8.16
C SER A 175 -8.62 7.45 -9.63
N ALA A 176 -9.92 7.52 -9.92
CA ALA A 176 -10.43 7.59 -11.28
C ALA A 176 -10.00 8.87 -12.03
N GLN A 177 -9.84 9.99 -11.32
CA GLN A 177 -9.32 11.24 -11.90
C GLN A 177 -7.81 11.17 -12.16
N LYS A 178 -7.05 10.47 -11.30
CA LYS A 178 -5.59 10.36 -11.39
C LYS A 178 -5.12 9.21 -12.29
N ALA A 179 -5.94 8.18 -12.48
CA ALA A 179 -5.68 7.12 -13.44
C ALA A 179 -5.58 7.73 -14.85
N PRO A 180 -4.50 7.47 -15.60
CA PRO A 180 -4.35 8.02 -16.92
C PRO A 180 -5.31 7.30 -17.86
N LYS A 181 -5.95 8.05 -18.76
CA LYS A 181 -6.75 7.47 -19.86
C LYS A 181 -5.90 6.67 -20.87
N GLN A 182 -4.59 6.56 -20.66
CA GLN A 182 -3.65 5.85 -21.52
C GLN A 182 -3.13 4.60 -20.81
N THR A 183 -3.48 3.45 -21.39
CA THR A 183 -2.92 2.10 -21.24
C THR A 183 -2.02 1.86 -20.04
N ALA A 184 -2.65 1.54 -18.90
CA ALA A 184 -2.00 0.79 -17.84
C ALA A 184 -1.29 -0.43 -18.47
N LYS A 185 0.04 -0.52 -18.32
CA LYS A 185 0.76 -1.70 -18.77
C LYS A 185 0.37 -2.86 -17.87
N LEU A 186 -0.12 -3.94 -18.47
CA LEU A 186 -0.37 -5.19 -17.76
C LEU A 186 0.93 -5.67 -17.13
N ASN A 187 0.92 -5.76 -15.81
CA ASN A 187 1.95 -6.41 -15.02
C ASN A 187 1.30 -7.52 -14.18
N SER A 188 2.12 -8.38 -13.59
CA SER A 188 1.65 -9.50 -12.77
C SER A 188 0.72 -9.05 -11.65
N SER A 189 1.02 -7.92 -10.98
CA SER A 189 0.21 -7.42 -9.87
C SER A 189 -1.17 -6.95 -10.31
N LEU A 190 -1.31 -6.33 -11.48
CA LEU A 190 -2.60 -5.96 -12.05
C LEU A 190 -3.40 -7.19 -12.48
N ILE A 191 -2.73 -8.23 -12.99
CA ILE A 191 -3.36 -9.52 -13.32
C ILE A 191 -3.90 -10.17 -12.05
N THR A 192 -3.09 -10.30 -10.99
CA THR A 192 -3.55 -10.81 -9.70
C THR A 192 -4.74 -10.01 -9.18
N PHE A 193 -4.69 -8.68 -9.26
CA PHE A 193 -5.84 -7.86 -8.87
C PHE A 193 -7.10 -8.20 -9.69
N MET A 194 -7.00 -8.34 -11.00
CA MET A 194 -8.13 -8.73 -11.85
C MET A 194 -8.69 -10.11 -11.48
N ASP A 195 -7.82 -11.09 -11.21
CA ASP A 195 -8.23 -12.44 -10.80
C ASP A 195 -9.03 -12.41 -9.48
N GLU A 196 -8.66 -11.52 -8.56
CA GLU A 196 -9.38 -11.33 -7.30
C GLU A 196 -10.74 -10.65 -7.51
N LEU A 197 -10.87 -9.78 -8.50
CA LEU A 197 -12.17 -9.22 -8.89
C LEU A 197 -13.08 -10.30 -9.48
N MET A 198 -12.52 -11.20 -10.29
CA MET A 198 -13.25 -12.35 -10.82
C MET A 198 -13.69 -13.28 -9.68
N TYR A 199 -12.84 -13.54 -8.70
CA TYR A 199 -13.22 -14.30 -7.50
C TYR A 199 -14.42 -13.67 -6.79
N VAL A 200 -14.44 -12.35 -6.61
CA VAL A 200 -15.56 -11.65 -5.96
C VAL A 200 -16.86 -11.83 -6.77
N LEU A 201 -16.79 -11.75 -8.10
CA LEU A 201 -17.93 -11.97 -8.99
C LEU A 201 -18.44 -13.41 -8.93
N GLU A 202 -17.55 -14.38 -9.09
CA GLU A 202 -17.90 -15.80 -9.20
C GLU A 202 -18.50 -16.37 -7.90
N ASN A 203 -18.16 -15.77 -6.76
CA ASN A 203 -18.56 -16.25 -5.43
C ASN A 203 -19.57 -15.34 -4.72
N ASP A 204 -20.13 -14.35 -5.43
CA ASP A 204 -21.03 -13.32 -4.87
C ASP A 204 -20.47 -12.71 -3.56
N ALA A 205 -19.16 -12.47 -3.51
CA ALA A 205 -18.44 -12.09 -2.29
C ALA A 205 -18.46 -10.57 -2.02
N PHE A 206 -19.58 -9.91 -2.30
CA PHE A 206 -19.76 -8.46 -2.16
C PHE A 206 -19.93 -8.02 -0.70
N ASP A 207 -19.47 -6.81 -0.37
CA ASP A 207 -19.57 -6.18 0.96
C ASP A 207 -18.99 -6.99 2.14
N LYS A 208 -18.11 -7.95 1.86
CA LYS A 208 -17.42 -8.78 2.85
C LYS A 208 -16.05 -8.18 3.20
N PRO A 209 -15.60 -8.23 4.46
CA PRO A 209 -14.22 -7.88 4.81
C PRO A 209 -13.21 -8.67 3.98
N TRP A 210 -12.17 -8.03 3.45
CA TRP A 210 -11.14 -8.78 2.70
C TRP A 210 -10.42 -9.82 3.55
N THR A 211 -10.37 -9.66 4.88
CA THR A 211 -9.82 -10.68 5.79
C THR A 211 -10.58 -12.01 5.75
N GLU A 212 -11.79 -12.06 5.18
CA GLU A 212 -12.61 -13.26 5.04
C GLU A 212 -12.49 -13.89 3.64
N MET A 213 -11.70 -13.29 2.74
CA MET A 213 -11.52 -13.77 1.38
C MET A 213 -10.28 -14.63 1.25
N ASP A 214 -10.41 -15.76 0.55
CA ASP A 214 -9.30 -16.63 0.21
C ASP A 214 -8.72 -16.24 -1.15
N VAL A 215 -7.94 -15.16 -1.15
CA VAL A 215 -7.32 -14.59 -2.36
C VAL A 215 -5.83 -14.29 -2.14
N PRO A 216 -4.99 -14.29 -3.20
CA PRO A 216 -3.54 -14.16 -3.04
C PRO A 216 -3.08 -12.95 -2.22
N SER A 217 -3.72 -11.79 -2.40
CA SER A 217 -3.39 -10.56 -1.68
C SER A 217 -3.79 -10.54 -0.20
N THR A 218 -4.64 -11.46 0.26
CA THR A 218 -4.96 -11.63 1.68
C THR A 218 -4.09 -12.67 2.36
N ALA A 219 -3.12 -13.26 1.64
CA ALA A 219 -2.11 -14.10 2.26
C ALA A 219 -1.42 -13.36 3.41
N HIS A 220 -1.51 -13.93 4.61
CA HIS A 220 -0.98 -13.37 5.87
C HIS A 220 -1.63 -12.08 6.37
N PHE A 221 -2.73 -11.61 5.77
CA PHE A 221 -3.43 -10.40 6.21
C PHE A 221 -3.81 -10.42 7.69
N ASP A 222 -4.16 -11.59 8.19
CA ASP A 222 -4.57 -11.85 9.57
C ASP A 222 -3.52 -11.46 10.62
N LEU A 223 -2.25 -11.38 10.20
CA LEU A 223 -1.13 -10.92 11.03
C LEU A 223 -1.06 -9.39 11.12
N PHE A 224 -1.47 -8.70 10.06
CA PHE A 224 -1.32 -7.25 9.92
C PHE A 224 -2.59 -6.47 10.26
N VAL A 225 -3.76 -7.04 9.93
CA VAL A 225 -5.04 -6.34 9.92
C VAL A 225 -6.10 -7.17 10.64
N THR A 226 -6.87 -6.53 11.50
CA THR A 226 -8.06 -7.14 12.11
C THR A 226 -9.32 -6.84 11.29
N PRO A 227 -10.38 -7.66 11.35
CA PRO A 227 -11.59 -7.44 10.54
C PRO A 227 -12.19 -6.03 10.66
N GLY A 228 -12.21 -5.44 11.87
CA GLY A 228 -12.70 -4.07 12.09
C GLY A 228 -11.80 -2.96 11.51
N GLN A 229 -10.57 -3.28 11.12
CA GLN A 229 -9.64 -2.37 10.46
C GLN A 229 -9.67 -2.54 8.93
N CYS A 230 -10.21 -3.64 8.42
CA CYS A 230 -10.18 -3.98 7.02
C CYS A 230 -11.25 -3.24 6.21
N THR A 231 -10.96 -2.93 4.94
CA THR A 231 -11.99 -2.54 3.99
C THR A 231 -12.89 -3.74 3.66
N LYS A 232 -14.08 -3.43 3.16
CA LYS A 232 -14.94 -4.42 2.53
C LYS A 232 -14.59 -4.54 1.04
N SER A 233 -14.96 -5.65 0.43
CA SER A 233 -15.09 -5.76 -1.02
C SER A 233 -16.12 -4.77 -1.55
N PRO A 234 -16.01 -4.41 -2.84
CA PRO A 234 -16.97 -3.49 -3.45
C PRO A 234 -18.39 -4.04 -3.48
N THR A 235 -19.37 -3.15 -3.56
CA THR A 235 -20.71 -3.50 -4.02
C THR A 235 -20.68 -3.88 -5.49
N PRO A 236 -21.69 -4.61 -6.03
CA PRO A 236 -21.74 -4.95 -7.45
C PRO A 236 -21.62 -3.70 -8.35
N GLN A 237 -22.31 -2.63 -8.02
CA GLN A 237 -22.31 -1.37 -8.77
C GLN A 237 -20.91 -0.74 -8.84
N VAL A 238 -20.21 -0.72 -7.70
CA VAL A 238 -18.84 -0.18 -7.61
C VAL A 238 -17.86 -1.05 -8.38
N LEU A 239 -18.02 -2.38 -8.28
CA LEU A 239 -17.16 -3.32 -8.98
C LEU A 239 -17.25 -3.16 -10.50
N TRP A 240 -18.47 -3.14 -11.04
CA TRP A 240 -18.68 -2.97 -12.48
C TRP A 240 -18.17 -1.62 -12.98
N ALA A 241 -18.39 -0.53 -12.24
CA ALA A 241 -17.85 0.78 -12.59
C ALA A 241 -16.31 0.82 -12.59
N GLY A 242 -15.66 0.13 -11.66
CA GLY A 242 -14.20 0.01 -11.63
C GLY A 242 -13.64 -0.85 -12.76
N LEU A 243 -14.32 -1.96 -13.08
CA LEU A 243 -13.99 -2.79 -14.24
C LEU A 243 -14.12 -1.99 -15.54
N ASP A 244 -15.19 -1.20 -15.70
CA ASP A 244 -15.34 -0.31 -16.86
C ASP A 244 -14.18 0.67 -16.97
N THR A 245 -13.72 1.23 -15.84
CA THR A 245 -12.55 2.12 -15.81
C THR A 245 -11.28 1.40 -16.26
N LEU A 246 -11.02 0.20 -15.75
CA LEU A 246 -9.89 -0.65 -16.16
C LEU A 246 -9.94 -1.03 -17.63
N PHE A 247 -11.12 -1.38 -18.11
CA PHE A 247 -11.32 -1.86 -19.47
C PHE A 247 -11.34 -0.72 -20.49
N GLN A 248 -11.88 0.46 -20.16
CA GLN A 248 -11.77 1.65 -21.00
C GLN A 248 -10.31 2.07 -21.19
N VAL A 249 -9.46 1.89 -20.18
CA VAL A 249 -7.99 2.07 -20.29
C VAL A 249 -7.36 1.02 -21.24
N ARG A 250 -7.95 -0.17 -21.37
CA ARG A 250 -7.54 -1.27 -22.26
C ARG A 250 -8.06 -1.11 -23.70
N TYR A 251 -9.21 -0.46 -23.91
CA TYR A 251 -9.94 -0.45 -25.19
C TYR A 251 -9.47 0.57 -26.24
N ALA A 252 -8.20 0.95 -26.21
CA ALA A 252 -7.56 1.46 -27.43
C ALA A 252 -7.20 0.31 -28.41
N VAL A 253 -7.02 -0.95 -27.94
CA VAL A 253 -6.69 -2.09 -28.82
C VAL A 253 -7.16 -3.43 -28.19
N HIS A 254 -8.16 -4.09 -28.80
CA HIS A 254 -8.31 -5.57 -28.91
C HIS A 254 -9.16 -6.52 -28.01
N TYR A 255 -10.11 -6.13 -27.15
CA TYR A 255 -10.87 -7.15 -26.35
C TYR A 255 -12.41 -7.17 -26.40
N THR A 256 -13.05 -6.52 -27.37
CA THR A 256 -14.52 -6.33 -27.36
C THR A 256 -15.33 -7.57 -27.79
N ARG A 257 -14.74 -8.78 -27.80
CA ARG A 257 -15.40 -9.95 -28.42
C ARG A 257 -15.60 -11.19 -27.56
N CYS A 258 -15.17 -11.22 -26.29
CA CYS A 258 -15.21 -12.47 -25.51
C CYS A 258 -16.04 -12.45 -24.20
N ILE A 259 -16.66 -11.33 -23.81
CA ILE A 259 -17.46 -11.28 -22.55
C ILE A 259 -18.99 -11.28 -22.82
N TRP A 260 -19.42 -11.31 -24.08
CA TRP A 260 -20.85 -11.31 -24.46
C TRP A 260 -21.24 -12.46 -25.39
N GLN A 261 -20.71 -13.67 -25.15
CA GLN A 261 -21.22 -14.94 -25.69
C GLN A 261 -21.29 -15.96 -24.56
#